data_AF-A0A0C2HM43-F1
#
_entry.id   AF-A0A0C2HM43-F1
#
_cell.length_a   1.000
_cell.length_b   1.000
_cell.length_c   1.000
_cell.angle_alpha   90.00
_cell.angle_beta   90.00
_cell.angle_gamma   90.00
#
_symmetry.space_group_name_H-M   'P 1'
#
loop_
_entity.id
_entity.type
_entity.pdbx_description
1 polymer ?
#
loop_
_entity_poly.entity_id
_entity_poly.type
_entity_poly.pdbx_seq_one_letter_code
_entity_poly.pdbx_strand_id
1 'polypeptide(L)' 'MEINNFERARELRHELHANPELSNEDFGHYAKEVSAAYFYIGNGEDHPPLHTSEYDFIDEHIKTGCNMFKMLANV' A
#
# COMPACT_ATOMS: atom_id res chain seq x y z
N MET A 1 14.58 8.68 -8.14
CA MET A 1 14.48 7.72 -7.01
C MET A 1 15.90 7.41 -6.61
N GLU A 2 16.31 7.71 -5.37
CA GLU A 2 17.65 7.34 -4.92
C GLU A 2 17.78 5.81 -4.92
N ILE A 3 18.92 5.28 -5.40
CA ILE A 3 19.16 3.84 -5.54
C ILE A 3 18.91 3.09 -4.22
N ASN A 4 19.19 3.74 -3.08
CA ASN A 4 18.94 3.20 -1.74
C ASN A 4 17.45 2.89 -1.48
N ASN A 5 16.54 3.74 -1.98
CA ASN A 5 15.10 3.56 -1.77
C ASN A 5 14.56 2.39 -2.62
N PHE A 6 15.15 2.13 -3.79
CA PHE A 6 14.74 1.02 -4.65
C PHE A 6 15.10 -0.33 -4.02
N GLU A 7 16.34 -0.49 -3.56
CA GLU A 7 16.79 -1.72 -2.90
C GLU A 7 15.97 -1.99 -1.64
N ARG A 8 15.70 -0.95 -0.84
CA ARG A 8 14.84 -1.07 0.34
C ARG A 8 13.41 -1.49 0.00
N ALA A 9 12.81 -0.94 -1.05
CA ALA A 9 11.48 -1.35 -1.50
C ALA A 9 11.43 -2.81 -1.94
N ARG A 10 12.51 -3.30 -2.58
CA ARG A 10 12.61 -4.69 -3.00
C ARG A 10 12.70 -5.65 -1.81
N GLU A 11 13.48 -5.31 -0.79
CA GLU A 11 13.55 -6.09 0.47
C GLU A 11 12.19 -6.19 1.15
N LEU A 12 11.51 -5.04 1.34
CA LEU A 12 10.18 -4.98 1.96
C LEU A 12 9.15 -5.81 1.18
N ARG A 13 9.23 -5.82 -0.16
CA ARG A 13 8.37 -6.66 -1.00
C ARG A 13 8.57 -8.14 -0.73
N HIS A 14 9.81 -8.60 -0.58
CA HIS A 14 10.09 -10.01 -0.27
C HIS A 14 9.61 -10.38 1.13
N GLU A 15 9.79 -9.50 2.11
CA GLU A 15 9.29 -9.68 3.47
C GLU A 15 7.75 -9.78 3.51
N LEU A 16 7.06 -8.92 2.76
CA LEU A 16 5.61 -8.96 2.62
C LEU A 16 5.14 -10.26 1.94
N HIS A 17 5.84 -10.72 0.91
CA HIS A 17 5.50 -11.99 0.24
C HIS A 17 5.78 -13.23 1.10
N ALA A 18 6.72 -13.14 2.05
CA ALA A 18 6.95 -14.21 3.03
C ALA A 18 5.79 -14.33 4.04
N ASN A 19 5.05 -13.24 4.26
CA ASN A 19 3.86 -13.19 5.11
C ASN A 19 2.68 -12.66 4.29
N PRO A 20 2.16 -13.48 3.34
CA PRO A 20 1.17 -13.00 2.40
C PRO A 20 -0.05 -12.48 3.14
N GLU A 21 -0.49 -11.31 2.73
CA GLU A 21 -1.73 -10.72 3.17
C GLU A 21 -2.88 -11.69 2.83
N LEU A 22 -3.73 -11.98 3.82
CA LEU A 22 -4.78 -13.01 3.72
C LEU A 22 -6.16 -12.42 3.40
N SER A 23 -6.30 -11.10 3.37
CA SER A 23 -7.51 -10.45 2.89
C SER A 23 -7.68 -10.76 1.41
N ASN A 24 -8.94 -11.01 1.04
CA ASN A 24 -9.30 -11.29 -0.33
C ASN A 24 -9.68 -9.96 -0.99
N GLU A 25 -8.83 -9.46 -1.87
CA GLU A 25 -9.00 -8.18 -2.58
C GLU A 25 -9.26 -8.44 -4.07
N ASP A 26 -10.35 -7.90 -4.60
CA ASP A 26 -10.75 -8.16 -5.99
C ASP A 26 -9.90 -7.37 -7.02
N PHE A 27 -9.15 -6.36 -6.59
CA PHE A 27 -8.20 -5.63 -7.42
C PHE A 27 -7.19 -6.56 -8.13
N GLY A 28 -6.87 -7.70 -7.51
CA GLY A 28 -6.00 -8.73 -8.10
C GLY A 28 -6.50 -9.26 -9.46
N HIS A 29 -7.79 -9.10 -9.78
CA HIS A 29 -8.32 -9.42 -11.11
C HIS A 29 -7.77 -8.50 -12.21
N TYR A 30 -7.56 -7.20 -11.94
CA TYR A 30 -6.96 -6.29 -12.93
C TYR A 30 -5.52 -6.68 -13.26
N ALA A 31 -4.77 -7.15 -12.25
CA ALA A 31 -3.39 -7.60 -12.41
C ALA A 31 -3.22 -8.84 -13.31
N LYS A 32 -4.32 -9.55 -13.62
CA LYS A 32 -4.32 -10.67 -14.58
C LYS A 32 -4.34 -10.19 -16.03
N GLU A 33 -4.88 -8.99 -16.28
CA GLU A 33 -5.09 -8.45 -17.62
C GLU A 33 -4.00 -7.44 -18.02
N VAL A 34 -3.50 -6.66 -17.05
CA VAL A 34 -2.49 -5.63 -17.27
C VAL A 34 -1.50 -5.58 -16.10
N SER A 35 -0.29 -5.07 -16.35
CA SER A 35 0.65 -4.77 -15.28
C SER A 35 0.03 -3.77 -14.31
N ALA A 36 -0.31 -4.23 -13.12
CA ALA A 36 -0.95 -3.44 -12.08
C ALA A 36 -0.07 -3.39 -10.84
N ALA A 37 -0.26 -2.32 -10.06
CA ALA A 37 0.35 -2.15 -8.76
C ALA A 37 -0.75 -1.83 -7.74
N TYR A 38 -0.69 -2.50 -6.60
CA TYR A 38 -1.52 -2.25 -5.43
C TYR A 38 -0.60 -1.95 -4.25
N PHE A 39 -0.96 -0.98 -3.42
CA PHE A 39 -0.14 -0.55 -2.30
C PHE A 39 -1.01 -0.05 -1.15
N TYR A 40 -0.43 -0.07 0.05
CA TYR A 40 -1.06 0.40 1.27
C TYR A 40 -0.37 1.66 1.78
N ILE A 41 -1.13 2.51 2.47
CA ILE A 41 -0.59 3.53 3.38
C ILE A 41 -0.84 2.99 4.78
N GLY A 42 0.22 2.65 5.49
CA GLY A 42 0.11 2.08 6.84
C GLY A 42 -0.14 3.17 7.89
N ASN A 43 -1.00 2.87 8.87
CA ASN A 43 -1.32 3.76 9.98
C ASN A 43 -0.31 3.66 11.16
N GLY A 44 0.77 2.88 11.01
CA GLY A 44 1.75 2.58 12.07
C GLY A 44 1.45 1.26 12.80
N GLU A 45 2.39 0.84 13.66
CA GLU A 45 2.33 -0.45 14.37
C GLU A 45 1.36 -0.43 15.56
N ASP A 46 1.16 0.74 16.17
CA ASP A 46 0.32 0.93 17.37
C ASP A 46 -1.13 1.33 17.03
N HIS A 47 -1.56 1.16 15.78
CA HIS A 47 -2.90 1.53 15.32
C HIS A 47 -3.86 0.32 15.33
N PRO A 48 -5.14 0.49 15.70
CA PRO A 48 -6.13 -0.59 15.63
C PRO A 48 -6.19 -1.24 14.23
N PRO A 49 -6.38 -2.57 14.15
CA PRO A 49 -6.46 -3.26 12.86
C PRO A 49 -7.78 -2.98 12.15
N LEU A 50 -7.79 -3.20 10.83
CA LEU A 50 -9.01 -3.10 10.03
C LEU A 50 -10.07 -4.08 10.58
N HIS A 51 -11.35 -3.69 10.48
CA HIS A 51 -12.52 -4.46 10.95
C HIS A 51 -12.68 -4.57 12.47
N THR A 52 -12.09 -3.66 13.26
CA THR A 52 -12.43 -3.50 14.68
C THR A 52 -13.29 -2.26 14.92
N SER A 53 -13.95 -2.19 16.09
CA SER A 53 -14.74 -1.02 16.51
C SER A 53 -13.89 0.21 16.81
N GLU A 54 -12.62 0.00 17.14
CA GLU A 54 -11.66 1.04 17.49
C GLU A 54 -10.96 1.63 16.27
N TYR A 55 -11.12 1.02 15.09
CA TYR A 55 -10.50 1.51 13.87
C TYR A 55 -11.10 2.85 13.46
N ASP A 56 -10.24 3.85 13.34
CA ASP A 56 -10.52 5.13 12.71
C ASP A 56 -9.39 5.44 11.71
N PHE A 57 -9.70 6.09 10.59
CA PHE A 57 -8.67 6.39 9.60
C PHE A 57 -7.93 7.69 9.95
N ILE A 58 -6.67 7.80 9.54
CA ILE A 58 -5.86 9.01 9.77
C ILE A 58 -6.10 9.98 8.61
N ASP A 59 -6.79 11.10 8.86
CA ASP A 59 -7.16 12.11 7.85
C ASP A 59 -5.97 12.61 7.03
N GLU A 60 -4.80 12.77 7.65
CA GLU A 60 -3.58 13.23 6.98
C GLU A 60 -3.15 12.29 5.84
N HIS A 61 -3.49 11.01 5.90
CA HIS A 61 -3.22 10.05 4.82
C HIS A 61 -4.00 10.33 3.55
N ILE A 62 -5.16 11.01 3.62
CA ILE A 62 -5.93 11.40 2.43
C ILE A 62 -5.06 12.25 1.50
N LYS A 63 -4.38 13.26 2.06
CA LYS A 63 -3.50 14.15 1.28
C LYS A 63 -2.33 13.37 0.66
N THR A 64 -1.74 12.45 1.42
CA THR A 64 -0.66 11.58 0.94
C THR A 64 -1.14 10.71 -0.23
N GLY A 65 -2.27 10.03 -0.08
CA GLY A 65 -2.86 9.20 -1.13
C GLY A 65 -3.17 10.00 -2.39
N CYS A 66 -3.83 11.16 -2.26
CA CYS A 66 -4.09 12.04 -3.39
C CYS A 66 -2.82 12.46 -4.12
N ASN A 67 -1.77 12.85 -3.39
CA ASN A 67 -0.51 13.25 -4.00
C ASN A 67 0.19 12.08 -4.70
N MET A 68 0.15 10.87 -4.13
CA MET A 68 0.69 9.67 -4.79
C MET A 68 0.00 9.41 -6.12
N PHE A 69 -1.34 9.40 -6.16
CA PHE A 69 -2.07 9.17 -7.40
C PHE A 69 -1.85 10.27 -8.43
N LYS A 70 -1.76 11.54 -8.01
CA LYS A 70 -1.38 12.66 -8.89
C LYS A 70 -0.01 12.44 -9.55
N MET A 71 0.99 12.05 -8.76
CA MET A 71 2.32 11.74 -9.28
C MET A 71 2.30 10.56 -10.25
N LEU A 72 1.54 9.49 -9.95
CA LEU A 72 1.42 8.32 -10.84
C LEU A 72 0.70 8.65 -12.15
N ALA A 73 -0.34 9.49 -12.09
CA ALA A 73 -1.08 9.96 -13.25
C ALA A 73 -0.35 11.09 -14.00
N ASN A 74 0.76 11.60 -13.45
CA ASN A 74 1.52 12.73 -13.97
C ASN A 74 0.67 14.01 -14.13
N VAL A 75 -0.09 14.36 -13.08
CA VAL A 75 -0.97 15.54 -12.99
C VAL A 75 -0.75 16.37 -11.72
#